data_AF-A0A1I8IF62-F1
#
_entry.id   AF-A0A1I8IF62-F1
#
_cell.length_a   1.000
_cell.length_b   1.000
_cell.length_c   1.000
_cell.angle_alpha   90.00
_cell.angle_beta   90.00
_cell.angle_gamma   90.00
#
_symmetry.space_group_name_H-M   'P 1'
#
loop_
_entity.id
_entity.type
_entity.pdbx_description
1 polymer ?
#
loop_
_entity_poly.entity_id
_entity_poly.type
_entity_poly.pdbx_seq_one_letter_code
_entity_poly.pdbx_strand_id
1 'polypeptide(L)'
;TDFEGSSDVGVFATLTNKYCLVAIGGSENFYSVFEGELEEIPVIHTSIAGIRSIGRMTAANSHGLIVPSNTTDQELQHLVNSLPDGVVVQRVEERLSALGNIIACNDYCALVHPDLDRETEEVIADTL
;
A
#
# COMPACT_ATOMS: atom_id res chain seq x y z
N THR A 1 10.79 1.37 -15.87
CA THR A 1 10.53 0.25 -14.95
C THR A 1 9.31 -0.49 -15.45
N ASP A 2 9.40 -1.81 -15.62
CA ASP A 2 8.27 -2.69 -15.92
C ASP A 2 8.29 -3.86 -14.93
N PHE A 3 7.10 -4.38 -14.60
CA PHE A 3 6.94 -5.56 -13.76
C PHE A 3 6.48 -6.73 -14.64
N GLU A 4 7.34 -7.72 -14.83
CA GLU A 4 7.08 -8.90 -15.69
C GLU A 4 6.55 -8.54 -17.10
N GLY A 5 7.03 -7.45 -17.71
CA GLY A 5 6.57 -6.98 -19.02
C GLY A 5 5.30 -6.11 -19.01
N SER A 6 4.75 -5.81 -17.82
CA SER A 6 3.68 -4.81 -17.65
C SER A 6 4.25 -3.44 -17.30
N SER A 7 3.75 -2.40 -17.97
CA SER A 7 4.06 -1.00 -17.68
C SER A 7 3.29 -0.42 -16.49
N ASP A 8 2.34 -1.19 -15.92
CA ASP A 8 1.45 -0.71 -14.86
C ASP A 8 2.09 -0.78 -13.47
N VAL A 9 3.21 -0.06 -13.30
CA VAL A 9 4.02 -0.10 -12.06
C VAL A 9 3.21 0.21 -10.80
N GLY A 10 2.26 1.15 -10.89
CA GLY A 10 1.38 1.53 -9.77
C GLY A 10 0.43 0.42 -9.30
N VAL A 11 0.28 -0.66 -10.07
CA VAL A 11 -0.46 -1.84 -9.63
C VAL A 11 0.36 -2.69 -8.66
N PHE A 12 1.68 -2.66 -8.79
CA PHE A 12 2.63 -3.53 -8.10
C PHE A 12 3.45 -2.81 -7.03
N ALA A 13 3.29 -1.49 -6.89
CA ALA A 13 4.01 -0.71 -5.91
C ALA A 13 3.14 0.38 -5.29
N THR A 14 3.42 0.72 -4.04
CA THR A 14 2.85 1.86 -3.32
C THR A 14 3.99 2.70 -2.79
N LEU A 15 4.02 3.99 -3.11
CA LEU A 15 5.07 4.90 -2.69
C LEU A 15 4.48 5.99 -1.80
N THR A 16 5.08 6.20 -0.64
CA THR A 16 4.77 7.30 0.27
C THR A 16 6.05 8.11 0.56
N ASN A 17 5.94 9.19 1.33
CA ASN A 17 7.10 10.00 1.73
C ASN A 17 8.02 9.29 2.74
N LYS A 18 7.61 8.17 3.36
CA LYS A 18 8.39 7.47 4.40
C LYS A 18 8.69 6.00 4.12
N TYR A 19 7.93 5.35 3.26
CA TYR A 19 8.12 3.94 2.93
C TYR A 19 7.59 3.63 1.54
N CYS A 20 8.14 2.60 0.93
CA CYS A 20 7.66 2.06 -0.34
C CYS A 20 7.32 0.58 -0.16
N LEU A 21 6.15 0.16 -0.65
CA LEU A 21 5.77 -1.24 -0.75
C LEU A 21 5.98 -1.69 -2.19
N VAL A 22 6.58 -2.86 -2.38
CA VAL A 22 6.75 -3.52 -3.69
C VAL A 22 6.24 -4.95 -3.64
N ALA A 23 5.59 -5.37 -4.73
CA ALA A 23 5.06 -6.71 -4.86
C ALA A 23 6.17 -7.76 -4.86
N ILE A 24 5.98 -8.85 -4.12
CA ILE A 24 6.85 -10.02 -4.25
C ILE A 24 6.73 -10.66 -5.65
N GLY A 25 7.82 -11.27 -6.10
CA GLY A 25 7.89 -11.96 -7.38
C GLY A 25 8.20 -11.07 -8.59
N GLY A 26 8.59 -9.81 -8.38
CA GLY A 26 9.21 -8.97 -9.41
C GLY A 26 10.63 -9.43 -9.77
N SER A 27 11.13 -8.93 -10.90
CA SER A 27 12.52 -9.15 -11.33
C SER A 27 13.49 -8.30 -10.50
N GLU A 28 14.76 -8.71 -10.41
CA GLU A 28 15.80 -7.88 -9.76
C GLU A 28 15.92 -6.50 -10.42
N ASN A 29 15.69 -6.41 -11.73
CA ASN A 29 15.65 -5.13 -12.44
C ASN A 29 14.54 -4.20 -11.93
N PHE A 30 13.38 -4.76 -11.55
CA PHE A 30 12.30 -3.97 -10.98
C PHE A 30 12.71 -3.40 -9.63
N TYR A 31 13.20 -4.24 -8.71
CA TYR A 31 13.58 -3.80 -7.36
C TYR A 31 14.76 -2.83 -7.37
N SER A 32 15.77 -3.08 -8.22
CA SER A 32 16.96 -2.24 -8.32
C SER A 32 16.63 -0.79 -8.67
N VAL A 33 15.55 -0.53 -9.42
CA VAL A 33 15.14 0.84 -9.74
C VAL A 33 14.56 1.54 -8.51
N PHE A 34 13.76 0.84 -7.69
CA PHE A 34 13.25 1.44 -6.45
C PHE A 34 14.38 1.64 -5.44
N GLU A 35 15.17 0.60 -5.19
CA GLU A 35 16.27 0.67 -4.21
C GLU A 35 17.37 1.67 -4.61
N GLY A 36 17.64 1.83 -5.91
CA GLY A 36 18.64 2.78 -6.40
C GLY A 36 18.21 4.25 -6.32
N GLU A 37 16.92 4.54 -6.43
CA GLU A 37 16.39 5.91 -6.38
C GLU A 37 15.86 6.30 -4.99
N LEU A 38 15.53 5.33 -4.14
CA LEU A 38 14.92 5.50 -2.81
C LEU A 38 15.89 5.17 -1.67
N GLU A 39 17.12 5.70 -1.72
CA GLU A 39 18.17 5.36 -0.74
C GLU A 39 17.77 5.60 0.73
N GLU A 40 16.92 6.62 1.00
CA GLU A 40 16.47 6.98 2.35
C GLU A 40 15.12 6.35 2.75
N ILE A 41 14.40 5.76 1.79
CA ILE A 41 13.04 5.25 1.99
C ILE A 41 13.08 3.71 1.95
N PRO A 42 12.70 3.00 3.03
CA PRO A 42 12.69 1.55 3.05
C PRO A 42 11.74 0.98 1.99
N VAL A 43 12.28 0.09 1.16
CA VAL A 43 11.54 -0.69 0.17
C VAL A 43 11.16 -2.03 0.79
N ILE A 44 9.86 -2.24 0.99
CA ILE A 44 9.30 -3.40 1.70
C ILE A 44 8.64 -4.32 0.70
N HIS A 45 9.15 -5.54 0.62
CA HIS A 45 8.66 -6.57 -0.29
C HIS A 45 7.53 -7.33 0.39
N THR A 46 6.33 -7.29 -0.18
CA THR A 46 5.16 -7.93 0.42
C THR A 46 4.14 -8.42 -0.60
N SER A 47 3.25 -9.29 -0.15
CA SER A 47 1.96 -9.55 -0.79
C SER A 47 0.84 -9.02 0.10
N ILE A 48 -0.32 -8.80 -0.48
CA ILE A 48 -1.53 -8.42 0.26
C ILE A 48 -2.61 -9.43 -0.09
N ALA A 49 -3.05 -10.20 0.91
CA ALA A 49 -3.97 -11.32 0.73
C ALA A 49 -3.45 -12.39 -0.26
N GLY A 50 -2.13 -12.59 -0.30
CA GLY A 50 -1.46 -13.49 -1.25
C GLY A 50 -1.44 -12.99 -2.70
N ILE A 51 -1.86 -11.75 -2.96
CA ILE A 51 -1.93 -11.15 -4.29
C ILE A 51 -0.74 -10.19 -4.50
N ARG A 52 -0.24 -10.13 -5.75
CA ARG A 52 0.89 -9.26 -6.15
C ARG A 52 0.48 -7.83 -6.51
N SER A 53 -0.80 -7.58 -6.75
CA SER A 53 -1.33 -6.25 -7.09
C SER A 53 -1.46 -5.32 -5.87
N ILE A 54 -0.39 -5.18 -5.09
CA ILE A 54 -0.42 -4.49 -3.80
C ILE A 54 -0.86 -3.03 -3.93
N GLY A 55 -0.45 -2.32 -4.98
CA GLY A 55 -0.74 -0.90 -5.18
C GLY A 55 -2.22 -0.61 -5.40
N ARG A 56 -2.98 -1.60 -5.89
CA ARG A 56 -4.44 -1.51 -5.98
C ARG A 56 -5.15 -1.92 -4.69
N MET A 57 -4.52 -2.80 -3.91
CA MET A 57 -5.14 -3.36 -2.72
C MET A 57 -5.00 -2.44 -1.50
N THR A 58 -4.03 -1.54 -1.48
CA THR A 58 -3.72 -0.69 -0.33
C THR A 58 -3.88 0.80 -0.63
N ALA A 59 -4.15 1.58 0.42
CA ALA A 59 -4.07 3.05 0.41
C ALA A 59 -3.13 3.49 1.53
N ALA A 60 -2.27 4.47 1.27
CA ALA A 60 -1.12 4.74 2.14
C ALA A 60 -0.64 6.18 2.03
N ASN A 61 -0.19 6.73 3.16
CA ASN A 61 0.59 7.97 3.21
C ASN A 61 1.71 7.85 4.27
N SER A 62 2.36 8.96 4.63
CA SER A 62 3.46 8.93 5.60
C SER A 62 3.06 8.66 7.06
N HIS A 63 1.77 8.65 7.38
CA HIS A 63 1.25 8.40 8.73
C HIS A 63 0.67 7.00 8.89
N GLY A 64 0.13 6.42 7.82
CA GLY A 64 -0.52 5.13 7.92
C GLY A 64 -0.64 4.36 6.61
N LEU A 65 -0.97 3.08 6.76
CA LEU A 65 -1.21 2.11 5.71
C LEU A 65 -2.53 1.40 5.98
N ILE A 66 -3.46 1.48 5.03
CA ILE A 66 -4.72 0.75 5.07
C ILE A 66 -4.61 -0.47 4.16
N VAL A 67 -4.92 -1.63 4.73
CA VAL A 67 -4.91 -2.92 4.05
C VAL A 67 -6.31 -3.56 4.11
N PRO A 68 -6.67 -4.40 3.14
CA PRO A 68 -7.99 -5.04 3.12
C PRO A 68 -8.10 -6.09 4.24
N SER A 69 -9.34 -6.38 4.66
CA SER A 69 -9.65 -7.34 5.73
C SER A 69 -9.15 -8.77 5.47
N ASN A 70 -8.96 -9.15 4.21
CA ASN A 70 -8.42 -10.45 3.81
C ASN A 70 -6.89 -10.56 3.84
N THR A 71 -6.19 -9.49 4.25
CA THR A 71 -4.73 -9.53 4.48
C THR A 71 -4.43 -10.53 5.59
N THR A 72 -3.48 -11.44 5.37
CA THR A 72 -3.14 -12.48 6.35
C THR A 72 -2.44 -11.90 7.58
N ASP A 73 -2.49 -12.60 8.71
CA ASP A 73 -1.79 -12.17 9.94
C ASP A 73 -0.27 -12.18 9.77
N GLN A 74 0.25 -13.08 8.94
CA GLN A 74 1.66 -13.13 8.61
C GLN A 74 2.10 -11.91 7.77
N GLU A 75 1.32 -11.53 6.76
CA GLU A 75 1.58 -10.31 5.97
C GLU A 75 1.47 -9.06 6.85
N LEU A 76 0.46 -9.00 7.73
CA LEU A 76 0.28 -7.87 8.64
C LEU A 76 1.48 -7.74 9.60
N GLN A 77 1.91 -8.85 10.21
CA GLN A 77 3.07 -8.84 11.10
C GLN A 77 4.35 -8.43 10.36
N HIS A 78 4.53 -8.89 9.12
CA HIS A 78 5.65 -8.49 8.27
C HIS A 78 5.65 -6.97 8.00
N LEU A 79 4.49 -6.40 7.66
CA LEU A 79 4.32 -4.96 7.45
C LEU A 79 4.66 -4.17 8.72
N VAL A 80 4.08 -4.54 9.86
CA VAL A 80 4.32 -3.86 11.14
C VAL A 80 5.79 -3.91 11.55
N ASN A 81 6.48 -5.02 11.28
CA ASN A 81 7.90 -5.15 11.59
C ASN A 81 8.83 -4.39 10.63
N SER A 82 8.37 -4.11 9.40
CA SER A 82 9.21 -3.51 8.35
C SER A 82 8.97 -2.02 8.16
N LEU A 83 7.83 -1.51 8.61
CA LEU A 83 7.48 -0.10 8.48
C LEU A 83 8.19 0.77 9.53
N PRO A 84 8.49 2.04 9.20
CA PRO A 84 9.04 2.98 10.17
C PRO A 84 8.14 3.17 11.39
N ASP A 85 8.76 3.50 12.53
CA ASP A 85 8.04 3.82 13.77
C ASP A 85 7.02 4.96 13.54
N GLY A 86 5.83 4.78 14.08
CA GLY A 86 4.73 5.75 13.98
C GLY A 86 3.86 5.61 12.74
N VAL A 87 4.15 4.68 11.82
CA VAL A 87 3.21 4.32 10.74
C VAL A 87 2.16 3.35 11.29
N VAL A 88 0.89 3.75 11.26
CA VAL A 88 -0.22 2.89 11.70
C VAL A 88 -0.66 1.97 10.58
N VAL A 89 -0.75 0.67 10.84
CA VAL A 89 -1.28 -0.31 9.88
C VAL A 89 -2.66 -0.75 10.32
N GLN A 90 -3.68 -0.46 9.51
CA GLN A 90 -5.07 -0.75 9.84
C GLN A 90 -5.74 -1.63 8.77
N ARG A 91 -6.45 -2.66 9.23
CA ARG A 91 -7.33 -3.47 8.37
C ARG A 91 -8.69 -2.80 8.26
N VAL A 92 -9.21 -2.75 7.04
CA VAL A 92 -10.55 -2.24 6.73
C VAL A 92 -11.34 -3.29 5.96
N GLU A 93 -12.59 -3.49 6.35
CA GLU A 93 -13.55 -4.23 5.55
C GLU A 93 -14.25 -3.27 4.59
N GLU A 94 -13.93 -3.37 3.31
CA GLU A 94 -14.55 -2.56 2.26
C GLU A 94 -15.01 -3.47 1.12
N ARG A 95 -16.24 -3.28 0.65
CA ARG A 95 -16.92 -4.19 -0.29
C ARG A 95 -17.13 -3.60 -1.68
N LEU A 96 -16.92 -2.30 -1.85
CA LEU A 96 -17.12 -1.60 -3.12
C LEU A 96 -16.05 -1.96 -4.17
N SER A 97 -14.77 -1.84 -3.81
CA SER A 97 -13.63 -2.15 -4.67
C SER A 97 -12.35 -2.32 -3.84
N ALA A 98 -11.23 -2.58 -4.53
CA ALA A 98 -9.92 -2.55 -3.89
C ALA A 98 -9.57 -1.11 -3.45
N LEU A 99 -8.98 -0.97 -2.26
CA LEU A 99 -8.78 0.32 -1.58
C LEU A 99 -8.03 1.35 -2.46
N GLY A 100 -6.98 0.93 -3.16
CA GLY A 100 -6.20 1.80 -4.04
C GLY A 100 -6.93 2.27 -5.32
N ASN A 101 -8.09 1.67 -5.66
CA ASN A 101 -8.93 2.17 -6.77
C ASN A 101 -9.93 3.23 -6.30
N ILE A 102 -10.29 3.25 -5.02
CA ILE A 102 -11.36 4.08 -4.45
C ILE A 102 -10.85 5.16 -3.51
N ILE A 103 -9.57 5.14 -3.17
CA ILE A 103 -8.90 6.11 -2.29
C ILE A 103 -7.64 6.63 -3.00
N ALA A 104 -7.56 7.94 -3.18
CA ALA A 104 -6.34 8.64 -3.58
C ALA A 104 -5.99 9.64 -2.49
N CYS A 105 -4.84 9.47 -1.82
CA CYS A 105 -4.47 10.27 -0.66
C CYS A 105 -3.05 10.83 -0.77
N ASN A 106 -2.80 11.88 0.03
CA ASN A 106 -1.48 12.38 0.37
C ASN A 106 -1.43 12.58 1.90
N ASP A 107 -0.40 13.26 2.39
CA ASP A 107 -0.22 13.50 3.84
C ASP A 107 -1.22 14.50 4.45
N TYR A 108 -2.06 15.13 3.65
CA TYR A 108 -2.94 16.23 4.07
C TYR A 108 -4.41 16.01 3.73
N CYS A 109 -4.71 15.27 2.66
CA CYS A 109 -6.07 15.03 2.21
C CYS A 109 -6.21 13.67 1.51
N ALA A 110 -7.41 13.10 1.59
CA ALA A 110 -7.82 11.93 0.83
C ALA A 110 -9.05 12.26 -0.03
N LEU A 111 -9.06 11.78 -1.27
CA LEU A 111 -10.21 11.73 -2.15
C LEU A 111 -10.72 10.29 -2.16
N VAL A 112 -11.99 10.12 -1.82
CA VAL A 112 -12.64 8.82 -1.71
C VAL A 112 -13.82 8.70 -2.67
N HIS A 113 -14.19 7.47 -3.00
CA HIS A 113 -15.39 7.20 -3.78
C HIS A 113 -16.64 7.70 -3.04
N PRO A 114 -17.63 8.34 -3.72
CA PRO A 114 -18.81 8.93 -3.07
C PRO A 114 -19.70 7.90 -2.36
N ASP A 115 -19.70 6.66 -2.83
CA ASP A 115 -20.46 5.54 -2.23
C ASP A 115 -19.64 4.74 -1.20
N LEU A 116 -18.53 5.29 -0.68
CA LEU A 116 -17.74 4.65 0.37
C LEU A 116 -18.54 4.59 1.68
N ASP A 117 -18.44 3.47 2.39
CA ASP A 117 -19.09 3.33 3.70
C ASP A 117 -18.50 4.33 4.71
N ARG A 118 -19.36 4.94 5.52
CA ARG A 118 -18.96 5.96 6.51
C ARG A 118 -17.97 5.42 7.54
N GLU A 119 -18.11 4.15 7.93
CA GLU A 119 -17.15 3.50 8.83
C GLU A 119 -15.75 3.42 8.20
N THR A 120 -15.67 3.12 6.90
CA THR A 120 -14.40 3.13 6.15
C THR A 120 -13.84 4.55 6.04
N GLU A 121 -14.68 5.56 5.82
CA GLU A 121 -14.27 6.97 5.79
C GLU A 121 -13.67 7.43 7.13
N GLU A 122 -14.30 7.05 8.26
CA GLU A 122 -13.80 7.36 9.59
C GLU A 122 -12.44 6.68 9.85
N VAL A 123 -12.28 5.41 9.46
CA VAL A 123 -10.98 4.73 9.57
C VAL A 123 -9.90 5.39 8.71
N ILE A 124 -10.24 5.84 7.51
CA ILE A 124 -9.32 6.57 6.63
C ILE A 124 -8.85 7.85 7.32
N ALA A 125 -9.78 8.65 7.86
CA ALA A 125 -9.47 9.91 8.52
C ALA A 125 -8.66 9.74 9.82
N ASP A 126 -8.87 8.64 10.55
CA ASP A 126 -8.14 8.35 11.78
C ASP A 126 -6.74 7.79 11.53
N THR A 127 -6.51 7.16 10.36
CA THR A 127 -5.26 6.44 10.05
C THR A 127 -4.31 7.23 9.15
N LEU A 128 -4.83 7.96 8.16
CA LEU A 128 -4.05 8.65 7.11
C LEU A 128 -3.96 10.15 7.37
#